data_AF-W0SCM6-F1
#
_entry.id   AF-W0SCM6-F1
#
_cell.length_a   1.000
_cell.length_b   1.000
_cell.length_c   1.000
_cell.angle_alpha   90.00
_cell.angle_beta   90.00
_cell.angle_gamma   90.00
#
_symmetry.space_group_name_H-M   'P 1'
#
loop_
_entity.id
_entity.type
_entity.pdbx_description
1 polymer ?
#
loop_
_entity_poly.entity_id
_entity_poly.type
_entity_poly.pdbx_seq_one_letter_code
_entity_poly.pdbx_strand_id
1 'polypeptide(L)'
;MKQSIRLIILLSLAAALPASAEDLEAGLAAVRQLGTLNGQALACAEKDAAAHAKVLMLAHAPKTQRFGTAYEEATQEGYLTQTRSAVACPDARSLAGRIDEVAQRLRTALPAAQPVAK
;
A
#
# COMPACT_ATOMS: atom_id res chain seq x y z
N MET A 1 -49.08 -21.33 22.18
CA MET A 1 -48.48 -22.16 21.11
C MET A 1 -47.78 -21.26 20.10
N LYS A 2 -46.52 -21.57 19.79
CA LYS A 2 -45.64 -21.03 18.72
C LYS A 2 -45.04 -19.62 19.02
N GLN A 3 -43.78 -19.41 19.45
CA GLN A 3 -42.47 -19.92 18.98
C GLN A 3 -42.43 -19.95 17.44
N SER A 4 -41.60 -19.26 16.68
CA SER A 4 -40.30 -18.60 16.85
C SER A 4 -40.16 -17.72 15.59
N ILE A 5 -39.36 -16.66 15.56
CA ILE A 5 -38.05 -16.68 14.90
C ILE A 5 -37.42 -15.32 15.26
N ARG A 6 -36.47 -15.35 16.20
CA ARG A 6 -35.55 -14.24 16.40
C ARG A 6 -34.57 -14.29 15.22
N LEU A 7 -34.69 -13.33 14.31
CA LEU A 7 -33.68 -13.09 13.28
C LEU A 7 -32.41 -12.60 13.99
N ILE A 8 -31.51 -13.53 14.30
CA ILE A 8 -30.18 -13.23 14.83
C ILE A 8 -29.38 -12.61 13.68
N ILE A 9 -29.31 -11.28 13.66
CA ILE A 9 -28.32 -10.55 12.89
C ILE A 9 -26.98 -10.78 13.60
N LEU A 10 -26.21 -11.76 13.14
CA LEU A 10 -24.80 -11.89 13.47
C LEU A 10 -24.06 -10.73 12.80
N LEU A 11 -24.01 -9.61 13.51
CA LEU A 11 -23.12 -8.49 13.19
C LEU A 11 -21.69 -8.95 13.48
N SER A 12 -21.04 -9.52 12.46
CA SER A 12 -19.62 -9.87 12.48
C SER A 12 -18.80 -8.58 12.55
N LEU A 13 -18.68 -8.03 13.76
CA LEU A 13 -17.78 -6.94 14.06
C LEU A 13 -16.35 -7.49 14.03
N ALA A 14 -15.78 -7.62 12.83
CA ALA A 14 -14.35 -7.85 12.65
C ALA A 14 -13.63 -6.57 13.07
N ALA A 15 -13.45 -6.41 14.39
CA ALA A 15 -12.59 -5.38 14.94
C ALA A 15 -11.19 -5.64 14.38
N ALA A 16 -10.68 -4.73 13.55
CA ALA A 16 -9.28 -4.76 13.15
C ALA A 16 -8.45 -4.67 14.43
N LEU A 17 -7.71 -5.74 14.75
CA LEU A 17 -6.75 -5.66 15.84
C LEU A 17 -5.75 -4.56 15.51
N PRO A 18 -5.33 -3.75 16.51
CA PRO A 18 -4.26 -2.80 16.29
C PRO A 18 -3.02 -3.54 15.79
N ALA A 19 -2.41 -3.03 14.72
CA ALA A 19 -1.18 -3.58 14.17
C ALA A 19 -0.10 -3.64 15.27
N SER A 20 0.65 -4.75 15.33
CA SER A 20 1.77 -4.84 16.26
C SER A 20 2.88 -3.85 15.87
N ALA A 21 3.82 -3.60 16.77
CA ALA A 21 5.00 -2.79 16.44
C ALA A 21 5.79 -3.38 15.26
N GLU A 22 5.88 -4.71 15.19
CA GLU A 22 6.55 -5.43 14.10
C GLU A 22 5.80 -5.23 12.77
N ASP A 23 4.47 -5.30 12.79
CA ASP A 23 3.63 -5.03 11.62
C ASP A 23 3.79 -3.58 11.12
N LEU A 24 3.89 -2.61 12.03
CA LEU A 24 4.10 -1.21 11.66
C LEU A 24 5.45 -0.98 10.99
N GLU A 25 6.52 -1.61 11.47
CA GLU A 25 7.84 -1.52 10.84
C GLU A 25 7.89 -2.25 9.49
N ALA A 26 7.30 -3.44 9.40
CA ALA A 26 7.18 -4.17 8.14
C ALA A 26 6.37 -3.38 7.10
N GLY A 27 5.27 -2.75 7.55
CA GLY A 27 4.45 -1.86 6.76
C GLY A 27 5.22 -0.64 6.27
N LEU A 28 6.02 -0.02 7.13
CA LEU A 28 6.84 1.14 6.76
C LEU A 28 7.91 0.77 5.73
N ALA A 29 8.56 -0.39 5.88
CA ALA A 29 9.50 -0.90 4.90
C ALA A 29 8.82 -1.15 3.53
N ALA A 30 7.62 -1.72 3.53
CA ALA A 30 6.86 -1.92 2.31
C ALA A 30 6.41 -0.59 1.67
N VAL A 31 6.04 0.43 2.46
CA VAL A 31 5.75 1.78 1.96
C VAL A 31 6.96 2.42 1.29
N ARG A 32 8.16 2.27 1.86
CA ARG A 32 9.40 2.74 1.21
C ARG A 32 9.63 2.05 -0.13
N GLN A 33 9.49 0.72 -0.18
CA GLN A 33 9.62 -0.02 -1.44
C GLN A 33 8.58 0.42 -2.48
N LEU A 34 7.34 0.67 -2.05
CA LEU A 34 6.29 1.17 -2.92
C LEU A 34 6.63 2.55 -3.48
N GLY A 35 7.18 3.45 -2.66
CA GLY A 35 7.70 4.75 -3.07
C GLY A 35 8.80 4.61 -4.11
N THR A 36 9.82 3.78 -3.86
CA THR A 36 10.91 3.53 -4.84
C THR A 36 10.36 3.06 -6.19
N LEU A 37 9.39 2.14 -6.19
CA LEU A 37 8.74 1.67 -7.42
C LEU A 37 7.94 2.77 -8.12
N ASN A 38 7.26 3.64 -7.35
CA ASN A 38 6.56 4.79 -7.90
C ASN A 38 7.52 5.75 -8.59
N GLY A 39 8.64 6.08 -7.93
CA GLY A 39 9.70 6.91 -8.50
C GLY A 39 10.26 6.33 -9.79
N GLN A 40 10.55 5.04 -9.81
CA GLN A 40 11.02 4.33 -11.01
C GLN A 40 9.97 4.39 -12.15
N ALA A 41 8.70 4.12 -11.85
CA ALA A 41 7.62 4.19 -12.84
C ALA A 41 7.48 5.61 -13.43
N LEU A 42 7.56 6.65 -12.59
CA LEU A 42 7.54 8.04 -13.04
C LEU A 42 8.71 8.37 -13.97
N ALA A 43 9.94 7.97 -13.59
CA ALA A 43 11.12 8.16 -14.43
C ALA A 43 11.01 7.45 -15.79
N CYS A 44 10.28 6.34 -15.84
CA CYS A 44 10.04 5.55 -17.04
C CYS A 44 8.78 5.94 -17.82
N ALA A 45 8.08 7.01 -17.42
CA ALA A 45 6.81 7.45 -18.02
C ALA A 45 5.68 6.39 -17.96
N GLU A 46 5.79 5.40 -17.07
CA GLU A 46 4.79 4.35 -16.84
C GLU A 46 3.69 4.84 -15.91
N LYS A 47 2.80 5.68 -16.45
CA LYS A 47 1.78 6.42 -15.67
C LYS A 47 0.82 5.51 -14.92
N ASP A 48 0.41 4.39 -15.50
CA ASP A 48 -0.55 3.47 -14.88
C ASP A 48 0.08 2.76 -13.67
N ALA A 49 1.34 2.32 -13.78
CA ALA A 49 2.09 1.77 -12.67
C ALA A 49 2.31 2.82 -11.56
N ALA A 50 2.64 4.06 -11.93
CA ALA A 50 2.79 5.13 -10.96
C ALA A 50 1.47 5.43 -10.22
N ALA A 51 0.34 5.50 -10.94
CA ALA A 51 -0.97 5.68 -10.34
C ALA A 51 -1.35 4.52 -9.41
N HIS A 52 -1.07 3.28 -9.82
CA HIS A 52 -1.34 2.10 -9.01
C HIS A 52 -0.59 2.12 -7.68
N ALA A 53 0.70 2.42 -7.67
CA ALA A 53 1.48 2.56 -6.45
C ALA A 53 0.88 3.61 -5.51
N LYS A 54 0.45 4.77 -6.04
CA LYS A 54 -0.18 5.82 -5.23
C LYS A 54 -1.53 5.38 -4.63
N VAL A 55 -2.35 4.64 -5.39
CA VAL A 55 -3.62 4.10 -4.89
C VAL A 55 -3.38 3.16 -3.71
N LEU A 56 -2.40 2.26 -3.82
CA LEU A 56 -2.04 1.34 -2.74
C LEU A 56 -1.54 2.07 -1.48
N MET A 57 -0.72 3.10 -1.65
CA MET A 57 -0.27 3.97 -0.56
C MET A 57 -1.47 4.57 0.18
N LEU A 58 -2.42 5.16 -0.56
CA LEU A 58 -3.61 5.80 0.03
C LEU A 58 -4.58 4.81 0.68
N ALA A 59 -4.64 3.58 0.19
CA ALA A 59 -5.55 2.55 0.70
C ALA A 59 -5.04 1.87 1.97
N HIS A 60 -3.72 1.66 2.09
CA HIS A 60 -3.15 0.80 3.14
C HIS A 60 -2.28 1.52 4.15
N ALA A 61 -1.54 2.57 3.76
CA ALA A 61 -0.63 3.21 4.69
C ALA A 61 -1.39 4.02 5.76
N PRO A 62 -1.01 3.95 7.04
CA PRO A 62 -1.50 4.84 8.07
C PRO A 62 -1.32 6.30 7.66
N LYS A 63 -2.36 7.12 7.87
CA LYS A 63 -2.37 8.56 7.54
C LYS A 63 -1.57 9.37 8.57
N THR A 64 -0.28 9.11 8.66
CA THR A 64 0.65 9.83 9.54
C THR A 64 1.82 10.37 8.75
N GLN A 65 2.46 11.42 9.27
CA GLN A 65 3.63 12.03 8.65
C GLN A 65 4.74 11.01 8.39
N ARG A 66 4.98 10.09 9.35
CA ARG A 66 6.02 9.06 9.25
C ARG A 66 5.92 8.24 7.96
N PHE A 67 4.73 7.78 7.61
CA PHE A 67 4.52 6.97 6.40
C PHE A 67 4.48 7.84 5.13
N GLY A 68 3.87 9.03 5.20
CA GLY A 68 3.85 9.98 4.09
C GLY A 68 5.26 10.39 3.63
N THR A 69 6.10 10.81 4.58
CA THR A 69 7.50 11.19 4.32
C THR A 69 8.30 10.00 3.78
N ALA A 70 8.15 8.81 4.36
CA ALA A 70 8.86 7.62 3.88
C ALA A 70 8.51 7.25 2.43
N TYR A 71 7.24 7.42 2.02
CA TYR A 71 6.82 7.20 0.64
C TYR A 71 7.39 8.27 -0.30
N GLU A 72 7.30 9.54 0.08
CA GLU A 72 7.73 10.68 -0.74
C GLU A 72 9.25 10.69 -0.97
N GLU A 73 10.04 10.52 0.10
CA GLU A 73 11.51 10.43 0.01
C GLU A 73 11.94 9.26 -0.88
N ALA A 74 11.35 8.08 -0.68
CA ALA A 74 11.66 6.90 -1.49
C ALA A 74 11.23 7.07 -2.95
N THR A 75 10.13 7.79 -3.21
CA THR A 75 9.69 8.16 -4.57
C THR A 75 10.72 9.04 -5.26
N GLN A 76 11.19 10.08 -4.56
CA GLN A 76 12.24 10.95 -5.08
C GLN A 76 13.54 10.17 -5.35
N GLU A 77 13.95 9.33 -4.42
CA GLU A 77 15.14 8.48 -4.56
C GLU A 77 15.03 7.52 -5.74
N GLY A 78 13.89 6.81 -5.88
CA GLY A 78 13.65 5.89 -6.99
C GLY A 78 13.67 6.58 -8.35
N TYR A 79 13.09 7.78 -8.43
CA TYR A 79 13.13 8.59 -9.64
C TYR A 79 14.55 9.02 -10.01
N LEU A 80 15.29 9.58 -9.04
CA LEU A 80 16.68 10.02 -9.24
C LEU A 80 17.60 8.85 -9.60
N THR A 81 17.40 7.69 -8.98
CA THR A 81 18.19 6.48 -9.25
C THR A 81 17.95 6.00 -10.68
N GLN A 82 16.69 5.91 -11.11
CA GLN A 82 16.37 5.46 -12.47
C GLN A 82 16.84 6.45 -13.55
N THR A 83 16.71 7.76 -13.31
CA THR A 83 17.12 8.80 -14.29
C THR A 83 18.64 8.98 -14.39
N ARG A 84 19.40 8.66 -13.34
CA ARG A 84 20.88 8.69 -13.35
C ARG A 84 21.50 7.36 -13.80
N SER A 85 20.73 6.29 -13.80
CA SER A 85 21.18 4.96 -14.19
C SER A 85 21.25 4.83 -15.71
N ALA A 86 22.22 4.04 -16.19
CA ALA A 86 22.26 3.58 -17.58
C ALA A 86 21.34 2.36 -17.84
N VAL A 87 20.62 1.89 -16.82
CA VAL A 87 19.71 0.74 -16.91
C VAL A 87 18.43 1.13 -17.64
N ALA A 88 18.07 0.34 -18.65
CA ALA A 88 16.83 0.49 -19.38
C ALA A 88 15.61 0.43 -18.44
N CYS A 89 14.57 1.19 -18.78
CA CYS A 89 13.32 1.13 -18.05
C CYS A 89 12.73 -0.29 -18.09
N PRO A 90 12.31 -0.85 -16.95
CA PRO A 90 11.54 -2.09 -16.97
C PRO A 90 10.23 -1.86 -17.73
N ASP A 91 9.72 -2.90 -18.37
CA ASP A 91 8.42 -2.81 -19.03
C ASP A 91 7.28 -2.66 -18.01
N ALA A 92 6.15 -2.12 -18.48
CA ALA A 92 4.96 -1.86 -17.69
C ALA A 92 4.48 -3.07 -16.86
N ARG A 93 4.52 -4.29 -17.43
CA ARG A 93 4.05 -5.50 -16.74
C ARG A 93 5.00 -5.88 -15.61
N SER A 94 6.30 -5.78 -15.85
CA SER A 94 7.32 -6.01 -14.82
C SER A 94 7.18 -5.03 -13.65
N LEU A 95 6.91 -3.75 -13.93
CA LEU A 95 6.66 -2.75 -12.88
C LEU A 95 5.37 -3.05 -12.11
N ALA A 96 4.27 -3.34 -12.80
CA ALA A 96 3.01 -3.69 -12.17
C ALA A 96 3.13 -4.92 -11.24
N GLY A 97 3.78 -5.99 -11.70
CA GLY A 97 4.00 -7.19 -10.89
C GLY A 97 4.79 -6.92 -9.61
N ARG A 98 5.86 -6.13 -9.69
CA ARG A 98 6.63 -5.72 -8.50
C ARG A 98 5.81 -4.89 -7.53
N ILE A 99 4.95 -4.00 -8.04
CA ILE A 99 4.03 -3.22 -7.21
C ILE A 99 3.03 -4.14 -6.50
N ASP A 100 2.47 -5.13 -7.21
CA ASP A 100 1.54 -6.11 -6.63
C ASP A 100 2.18 -6.98 -5.54
N GLU A 101 3.45 -7.36 -5.70
CA GLU A 101 4.20 -8.07 -4.67
C GLU A 101 4.35 -7.22 -3.39
N VAL A 102 4.65 -5.92 -3.53
CA VAL A 102 4.68 -5.00 -2.39
C VAL A 102 3.28 -4.83 -1.80
N ALA A 103 2.23 -4.79 -2.63
CA ALA A 103 0.84 -4.69 -2.19
C ALA A 103 0.41 -5.87 -1.32
N GLN A 104 0.89 -7.09 -1.60
CA GLN A 104 0.64 -8.25 -0.74
C GLN A 104 1.27 -8.06 0.64
N ARG A 105 2.54 -7.60 0.70
CA ARG A 105 3.22 -7.33 1.97
C ARG A 105 2.53 -6.22 2.76
N LEU A 106 2.11 -5.15 2.08
CA LEU A 106 1.36 -4.06 2.69
C LEU A 106 0.05 -4.54 3.29
N ARG A 107 -0.72 -5.39 2.59
CA ARG A 107 -1.99 -5.91 3.12
C ARG A 107 -1.82 -6.77 4.36
N THR A 108 -0.73 -7.54 4.44
CA THR A 108 -0.42 -8.37 5.60
C THR A 108 -0.02 -7.51 6.80
N ALA A 109 0.86 -6.53 6.59
CA ALA A 109 1.40 -5.70 7.67
C ALA A 109 0.46 -4.55 8.08
N LEU A 110 -0.32 -4.03 7.13
CA LEU A 110 -1.20 -2.88 7.29
C LEU A 110 -2.54 -3.18 6.59
N PRO A 111 -3.45 -3.91 7.27
CA PRO A 111 -4.79 -4.14 6.77
C PRO A 111 -5.45 -2.80 6.41
N ALA A 112 -6.23 -2.77 5.33
CA ALA A 112 -6.85 -1.54 4.85
C ALA A 112 -7.55 -0.79 5.97
N ALA A 113 -7.30 0.52 6.07
CA ALA A 113 -7.93 1.34 7.09
C ALA A 113 -9.45 1.22 6.94
N GLN A 114 -10.14 0.77 7.98
CA GLN A 114 -11.60 0.72 7.95
C GLN A 114 -12.13 2.15 7.74
N PRO A 115 -13.19 2.35 6.93
CA PRO A 115 -13.86 3.63 6.88
C PRO A 115 -14.34 3.97 8.29
N VAL A 116 -13.89 5.10 8.83
CA VAL A 116 -14.54 5.65 10.03
C VAL A 116 -15.96 6.02 9.61
N ALA A 117 -16.95 5.30 10.14
CA ALA A 117 -18.35 5.67 9.98
C ALA A 117 -18.53 7.10 10.51
N LYS A 118 -18.98 8.01 9.63
CA LYS A 118 -19.36 9.38 10.00
C LYS A 118 -20.72 9.41 10.65
#